data_AF-A0A5C6NS58-F1
#
_entry.id   AF-A0A5C6NS58-F1
#
_cell.length_a   1.000
_cell.length_b   1.000
_cell.length_c   1.000
_cell.angle_alpha   90.00
_cell.angle_beta   90.00
_cell.angle_gamma   90.00
#
_symmetry.space_group_name_H-M   'P 1'
#
loop_
_entity.id
_entity.type
_entity.pdbx_description
1 polymer ?
#
loop_
_entity_poly.entity_id
_entity_poly.type
_entity_poly.pdbx_seq_one_letter_code
_entity_poly.pdbx_strand_id
1 'polypeptide(L)'
;GNLSEGTFTKKYKNYRFTRQSDPNSHYCISINDITGLEEGRGAHVDDIILALKGHVRDGYKFNPSSPLNEGDEGYNPSPTLQDRVHVLFLSFLLMESHSWPLSLKVTKPMKDNVENLYKSKYLKQKVDELFVTVGIPLNCIFLVKNYDVVPNIKDNVDAPILCALRQIISFGERFLNDQQNNM
;
A
#
# COMPACT_ATOMS: atom_id res chain seq x y z
N GLY A 1 -18.92 23.19 -4.99
CA GLY A 1 -17.47 23.13 -5.19
C GLY A 1 -17.16 21.83 -5.89
N ASN A 2 -16.45 21.86 -7.00
CA ASN A 2 -16.05 20.64 -7.70
C ASN A 2 -15.05 19.88 -6.84
N LEU A 3 -15.46 18.71 -6.33
CA LEU A 3 -14.53 17.72 -5.81
C LEU A 3 -13.62 17.33 -6.97
N SER A 4 -12.33 17.68 -6.87
CA SER A 4 -11.34 17.17 -7.80
C SER A 4 -11.19 15.67 -7.53
N GLU A 5 -11.81 14.83 -8.35
CA GLU A 5 -11.60 13.38 -8.36
C GLU A 5 -10.10 13.14 -8.55
N GLY A 6 -9.39 12.64 -7.53
CA GLY A 6 -7.96 12.32 -7.59
C GLY A 6 -7.35 12.21 -6.19
N THR A 7 -6.26 11.45 -6.08
CA THR A 7 -5.56 11.21 -4.82
C THR A 7 -5.12 12.50 -4.14
N PHE A 8 -5.33 12.55 -2.83
CA PHE A 8 -4.90 13.67 -1.99
C PHE A 8 -3.37 13.69 -1.81
N THR A 9 -2.73 12.53 -1.86
CA THR A 9 -1.29 12.36 -1.71
C THR A 9 -0.59 12.66 -3.02
N LYS A 10 0.31 13.66 -3.02
CA LYS A 10 1.09 14.10 -4.19
C LYS A 10 2.60 13.89 -4.04
N LYS A 11 3.05 13.46 -2.87
CA LYS A 11 4.46 13.28 -2.51
C LYS A 11 4.62 11.98 -1.75
N TYR A 12 5.78 11.36 -1.90
CA TYR A 12 6.22 10.28 -1.04
C TYR A 12 6.48 10.83 0.36
N LYS A 13 5.83 10.25 1.37
CA LYS A 13 6.00 10.65 2.77
C LYS A 13 6.28 9.45 3.64
N ASN A 14 7.40 9.48 4.35
CA ASN A 14 7.75 8.48 5.35
C ASN A 14 7.37 9.00 6.75
N TYR A 15 6.44 8.31 7.40
CA TYR A 15 6.02 8.58 8.77
C TYR A 15 6.76 7.67 9.74
N ARG A 16 7.66 8.24 10.54
CA ARG A 16 8.35 7.55 11.63
C ARG A 16 7.70 7.91 12.95
N PHE A 17 7.55 6.91 13.81
CA PHE A 17 6.96 7.11 15.13
C PHE A 17 8.07 7.23 16.17
N THR A 18 8.09 8.31 16.93
CA THR A 18 9.01 8.52 18.04
C THR A 18 8.49 7.88 19.32
N ARG A 19 9.39 7.45 20.20
CA ARG A 19 9.03 6.89 21.50
C ARG A 19 8.73 8.03 22.47
N GLN A 20 7.68 7.91 23.28
CA GLN A 20 7.41 8.89 24.34
C GLN A 20 8.52 8.92 25.40
N SER A 21 9.16 7.79 25.65
CA SER A 21 10.26 7.66 26.62
C SER A 21 11.56 8.33 26.16
N ASP A 22 11.79 8.42 24.85
CA ASP A 22 12.96 9.04 24.25
C ASP A 22 12.60 9.59 22.86
N PRO A 23 12.44 10.93 22.73
CA PRO A 23 12.11 11.58 21.46
C PRO A 23 13.16 11.40 20.36
N ASN A 24 14.41 11.06 20.69
CA ASN A 24 15.46 10.78 19.72
C ASN A 24 15.40 9.32 19.23
N SER A 25 14.70 8.45 19.95
CA SER A 25 14.48 7.07 19.58
C SER A 25 13.18 6.90 18.81
N HIS A 26 13.23 6.07 17.77
CA HIS A 26 12.07 5.73 16.96
C HIS A 26 11.62 4.30 17.27
N TYR A 27 10.36 3.99 16.97
CA TYR A 27 9.91 2.62 16.84
C TYR A 27 10.51 2.01 15.56
N CYS A 28 10.63 0.68 15.53
CA CYS A 28 11.16 -0.07 14.39
C CYS A 28 10.15 -0.17 13.23
N ILE A 29 9.17 0.73 13.20
CA ILE A 29 8.09 0.80 12.21
C ILE A 29 8.05 2.21 11.61
N SER A 30 7.90 2.27 10.29
CA SER A 30 7.53 3.47 9.55
C SER A 30 6.45 3.16 8.55
N ILE A 31 5.57 4.14 8.28
CA ILE A 31 4.52 4.03 7.27
C ILE A 31 4.89 4.95 6.11
N ASN A 32 4.91 4.40 4.89
CA ASN A 32 5.11 5.17 3.67
C ASN A 32 3.74 5.47 3.04
N ASP A 33 3.41 6.75 2.93
CA ASP A 33 2.25 7.21 2.17
C ASP A 33 2.69 7.54 0.74
N ILE A 34 1.98 6.96 -0.22
CA ILE A 34 2.32 6.97 -1.65
C ILE A 34 1.09 7.45 -2.43
N THR A 35 1.30 8.21 -3.51
CA THR A 35 0.21 8.62 -4.40
C THR A 35 -0.40 7.41 -5.12
N GLY A 36 -1.64 7.55 -5.59
CA GLY A 36 -2.29 6.48 -6.35
C GLY A 36 -1.79 6.38 -7.79
N LEU A 37 -2.36 5.42 -8.51
CA LEU A 37 -2.02 5.10 -9.89
C LEU A 37 -3.01 5.72 -10.90
N GLU A 38 -3.60 6.88 -10.61
CA GLU A 38 -4.58 7.47 -11.51
C GLU A 38 -3.97 7.90 -12.84
N GLU A 39 -4.65 7.58 -13.94
CA GLU A 39 -4.20 7.97 -15.28
C GLU A 39 -4.00 9.49 -15.38
N GLY A 40 -2.80 9.88 -15.83
CA GLY A 40 -2.41 11.28 -16.07
C GLY A 40 -2.14 12.13 -14.83
N ARG A 41 -2.35 11.63 -13.60
CA ARG A 41 -2.15 12.41 -12.36
C ARG A 41 -1.48 11.66 -11.20
N GLY A 42 -1.47 10.34 -11.24
CA GLY A 42 -0.85 9.49 -10.22
C GLY A 42 0.66 9.30 -10.41
N ALA A 43 1.22 8.35 -9.67
CA ALA A 43 2.61 7.95 -9.83
C ALA A 43 2.83 7.18 -11.13
N HIS A 44 4.04 7.32 -11.68
CA HIS A 44 4.55 6.35 -12.63
C HIS A 44 4.74 5.00 -11.91
N VAL A 45 4.40 3.89 -12.58
CA VAL A 45 4.49 2.55 -11.97
C VAL A 45 5.92 2.22 -11.52
N ASP A 46 6.92 2.66 -12.30
CA ASP A 46 8.33 2.47 -11.95
C ASP A 46 8.70 3.20 -10.64
N ASP A 47 8.14 4.39 -10.39
CA ASP A 47 8.39 5.12 -9.15
C ASP A 47 7.81 4.37 -7.94
N ILE A 48 6.68 3.68 -8.11
CA ILE A 48 6.13 2.81 -7.07
C ILE A 48 7.09 1.65 -6.80
N ILE A 49 7.60 1.00 -7.84
CA ILE A 49 8.56 -0.10 -7.69
C ILE A 49 9.84 0.38 -6.99
N LEU A 50 10.35 1.56 -7.37
CA LEU A 50 11.50 2.20 -6.72
C LEU A 50 11.21 2.51 -5.25
N ALA A 51 10.03 3.05 -4.94
CA ALA A 51 9.62 3.35 -3.57
C ALA A 51 9.58 2.08 -2.72
N LEU A 52 9.01 0.99 -3.23
CA LEU A 52 8.96 -0.30 -2.52
C LEU A 52 10.35 -0.89 -2.27
N LYS A 53 11.30 -0.65 -3.19
CA LYS A 53 12.71 -1.06 -3.07
C LYS A 53 13.57 -0.11 -2.22
N GLY A 54 13.01 1.00 -1.73
CA GLY A 54 13.69 1.99 -0.90
C GLY A 54 14.50 3.04 -1.67
N HIS A 55 14.34 3.11 -2.99
CA HIS A 55 15.06 4.01 -3.87
C HIS A 55 14.45 5.43 -3.96
N VAL A 56 13.34 5.70 -3.27
CA VAL A 56 12.68 7.02 -3.28
C VAL A 56 12.90 7.71 -1.94
N ARG A 57 13.41 8.96 -1.99
CA ARG A 57 13.64 9.78 -0.80
C ARG A 57 12.35 10.43 -0.30
N ASP A 58 12.30 10.66 1.02
CA ASP A 58 11.21 11.38 1.66
C ASP A 58 11.01 12.78 1.03
N GLY A 59 9.76 13.14 0.77
CA GLY A 59 9.40 14.40 0.13
C GLY A 59 9.43 14.40 -1.41
N TYR A 60 9.86 13.31 -2.06
CA TYR A 60 9.82 13.18 -3.52
C TYR A 60 8.41 13.45 -4.07
N LYS A 61 8.32 14.23 -5.14
CA LYS A 61 7.06 14.55 -5.81
C LYS A 61 6.94 13.72 -7.08
N PHE A 62 5.93 12.87 -7.12
CA PHE A 62 5.67 12.00 -8.26
C PHE A 62 5.38 12.80 -9.53
N ASN A 63 5.89 12.30 -10.64
CA ASN A 63 5.67 12.85 -11.97
C ASN A 63 5.00 11.79 -12.87
N PRO A 64 3.74 11.96 -13.27
CA PRO A 64 3.07 11.00 -14.15
C PRO A 64 3.69 10.93 -15.54
N SER A 65 4.40 11.98 -15.98
CA SER A 65 4.95 12.09 -17.34
C SER A 65 6.29 11.38 -17.53
N SER A 66 7.04 11.15 -16.45
CA SER A 66 8.36 10.51 -16.53
C SER A 66 8.75 9.88 -15.18
N PRO A 67 9.37 8.68 -15.18
CA PRO A 67 9.84 8.06 -13.95
C PRO A 67 11.05 8.78 -13.34
N LEU A 68 11.28 8.54 -12.06
CA LEU A 68 12.50 8.87 -11.33
C LEU A 68 13.68 8.05 -11.83
N ASN A 69 14.82 8.70 -12.08
CA ASN A 69 16.03 8.07 -12.61
C ASN A 69 17.20 8.14 -11.62
N GLU A 70 18.22 7.32 -11.88
CA GLU A 70 19.46 7.38 -11.12
C GLU A 70 20.13 8.75 -11.30
N GLY A 71 20.51 9.38 -10.18
CA GLY A 71 21.13 10.71 -10.16
C GLY A 71 20.15 11.85 -9.91
N ASP A 72 18.85 11.62 -10.01
CA ASP A 72 17.84 12.61 -9.63
C ASP A 72 17.90 12.91 -8.12
N GLU A 73 17.56 14.15 -7.73
CA GLU A 73 17.60 14.59 -6.32
C GLU A 73 16.75 13.71 -5.40
N GLY A 74 15.62 13.19 -5.91
CA GLY A 74 14.71 12.30 -5.20
C GLY A 74 15.16 10.84 -5.13
N TYR A 75 16.22 10.45 -5.84
CA TYR A 75 16.69 9.06 -5.91
C TYR A 75 17.66 8.73 -4.78
N ASN A 76 17.39 7.60 -4.12
CA ASN A 76 18.30 6.99 -3.16
C ASN A 76 19.13 5.91 -3.88
N PRO A 77 20.44 6.14 -4.10
CA PRO A 77 21.28 5.21 -4.85
C PRO A 77 21.66 3.94 -4.09
N SER A 78 21.53 3.91 -2.76
CA SER A 78 21.97 2.78 -1.95
C SER A 78 20.98 2.52 -0.81
N PRO A 79 19.79 1.96 -1.11
CA PRO A 79 18.78 1.67 -0.10
C PRO A 79 19.26 0.61 0.88
N THR A 80 19.07 0.89 2.16
CA THR A 80 19.27 -0.05 3.25
C THR A 80 18.08 -0.99 3.41
N LEU A 81 18.18 -2.01 4.26
CA LEU A 81 17.04 -2.85 4.61
C LEU A 81 15.90 -2.05 5.25
N GLN A 82 16.22 -0.98 5.99
CA GLN A 82 15.23 -0.11 6.62
C GLN A 82 14.43 0.72 5.61
N ASP A 83 15.00 0.99 4.44
CA ASP A 83 14.35 1.78 3.40
C ASP A 83 13.33 0.94 2.59
N ARG A 84 13.42 -0.40 2.66
CA ARG A 84 12.58 -1.30 1.87
C ARG A 84 11.21 -1.51 2.51
N VAL A 85 10.19 -1.64 1.68
CA VAL A 85 8.85 -1.99 2.16
C VAL A 85 8.76 -3.48 2.45
N HIS A 86 8.37 -3.81 3.68
CA HIS A 86 8.19 -5.20 4.13
C HIS A 86 6.74 -5.68 4.05
N VAL A 87 5.78 -4.76 4.21
CA VAL A 87 4.34 -5.03 4.16
C VAL A 87 3.68 -3.96 3.30
N LEU A 88 2.87 -4.38 2.33
CA LEU A 88 2.19 -3.50 1.39
C LEU A 88 0.67 -3.55 1.57
N PHE A 89 0.08 -2.37 1.65
CA PHE A 89 -1.37 -2.18 1.62
C PHE A 89 -1.75 -1.50 0.32
N LEU A 90 -2.61 -2.14 -0.47
CA LEU A 90 -3.15 -1.57 -1.70
C LEU A 90 -4.62 -1.25 -1.47
N SER A 91 -4.93 0.05 -1.48
CA SER A 91 -6.32 0.50 -1.48
C SER A 91 -6.87 0.52 -2.91
N PHE A 92 -8.12 0.08 -3.09
CA PHE A 92 -8.80 0.13 -4.38
C PHE A 92 -10.24 0.62 -4.21
N LEU A 93 -10.74 1.28 -5.24
CA LEU A 93 -12.14 1.62 -5.42
C LEU A 93 -12.70 0.68 -6.49
N LEU A 94 -13.70 -0.13 -6.15
CA LEU A 94 -14.47 -0.84 -7.16
C LEU A 94 -15.47 0.16 -7.72
N MET A 95 -15.31 0.56 -8.98
CA MET A 95 -16.39 1.23 -9.68
C MET A 95 -17.50 0.21 -9.88
N GLU A 96 -18.63 0.41 -9.22
CA GLU A 96 -19.85 -0.34 -9.52
C GLU A 96 -20.29 0.05 -10.93
N SER A 97 -19.94 -0.77 -11.93
CA SER A 97 -20.33 -0.51 -13.31
C SER A 97 -21.85 -0.74 -13.44
N HIS A 98 -22.61 0.34 -13.59
CA HIS A 98 -24.07 0.32 -13.81
C HIS A 98 -24.49 -0.16 -15.22
N SER A 99 -23.73 -1.03 -15.89
CA SER A 99 -24.17 -1.67 -17.14
C SER A 99 -23.71 -3.11 -17.23
N TRP A 100 -24.41 -3.98 -16.47
CA TRP A 100 -24.43 -5.41 -16.78
C TRP A 100 -25.54 -5.72 -17.80
N PRO A 101 -25.29 -6.57 -18.81
CA PRO A 101 -26.34 -7.10 -19.67
C PRO A 101 -27.37 -7.90 -18.86
N LEU A 102 -28.66 -7.65 -19.15
CA LEU A 102 -29.88 -8.13 -18.47
C LEU A 102 -30.05 -9.66 -18.33
N SER A 103 -29.10 -10.47 -18.79
CA SER A 103 -29.17 -11.94 -18.74
C SER A 103 -28.75 -12.55 -17.39
N LEU A 104 -28.22 -11.77 -16.46
CA LEU A 104 -27.87 -12.21 -15.10
C LEU A 104 -28.77 -11.56 -14.04
N LYS A 105 -30.09 -11.79 -14.14
CA LYS A 105 -30.94 -11.76 -12.95
C LYS A 105 -30.80 -13.10 -12.22
N VAL A 106 -29.80 -13.20 -11.35
CA VAL A 106 -29.80 -14.19 -10.27
C VAL A 106 -29.77 -13.46 -8.94
N THR A 107 -30.82 -13.72 -8.17
CA THR A 107 -31.16 -13.20 -6.87
C THR A 107 -30.11 -13.53 -5.80
N LYS A 108 -29.52 -12.50 -5.19
CA LYS A 108 -29.20 -12.33 -3.75
C LYS A 108 -28.23 -11.14 -3.61
N PRO A 109 -28.28 -10.36 -2.51
CA PRO A 109 -27.32 -9.29 -2.30
C PRO A 109 -25.92 -9.92 -2.33
N MET A 110 -25.13 -9.56 -3.35
CA MET A 110 -23.72 -9.93 -3.45
C MET A 110 -23.03 -9.35 -2.22
N LYS A 111 -22.91 -10.17 -1.18
CA LYS A 111 -22.03 -9.87 -0.05
C LYS A 111 -20.63 -9.71 -0.62
N ASP A 112 -20.07 -8.52 -0.43
CA ASP A 112 -18.69 -8.11 -0.60
C ASP A 112 -17.70 -9.15 0.01
N ASN A 113 -17.49 -10.28 -0.66
CA ASN A 113 -16.56 -11.32 -0.20
C ASN A 113 -15.14 -10.94 -0.62
N VAL A 114 -14.24 -10.81 0.35
CA VAL A 114 -12.78 -10.66 0.13
C VAL A 114 -12.23 -11.75 -0.80
N GLU A 115 -12.85 -12.94 -0.80
CA GLU A 115 -12.56 -14.00 -1.78
C GLU A 115 -12.80 -13.58 -3.24
N ASN A 116 -13.80 -12.76 -3.53
CA ASN A 116 -14.08 -12.30 -4.90
C ASN A 116 -13.13 -11.18 -5.33
N LEU A 117 -12.52 -10.48 -4.37
CA LEU A 117 -11.54 -9.43 -4.63
C LEU A 117 -10.25 -10.00 -5.24
N TYR A 118 -9.73 -11.08 -4.64
CA TYR A 118 -8.60 -11.84 -5.19
C TYR A 118 -8.97 -12.67 -6.43
N LYS A 119 -10.27 -12.84 -6.75
CA LYS A 119 -10.73 -13.43 -8.02
C LYS A 119 -10.66 -12.45 -9.18
N SER A 120 -10.50 -11.14 -8.94
CA SER A 120 -10.23 -10.19 -10.02
C SER A 120 -8.92 -10.57 -10.69
N LYS A 121 -9.00 -11.02 -11.96
CA LYS A 121 -7.83 -11.38 -12.77
C LYS A 121 -6.82 -10.23 -12.82
N TYR A 122 -7.30 -9.00 -12.89
CA TYR A 122 -6.48 -7.79 -12.90
C TYR A 122 -5.71 -7.60 -11.58
N LEU A 123 -6.41 -7.60 -10.44
CA LEU A 123 -5.75 -7.38 -9.14
C LEU A 123 -4.80 -8.52 -8.79
N LYS A 124 -5.18 -9.76 -9.10
CA LYS A 124 -4.30 -10.92 -8.91
C LYS A 124 -3.01 -10.79 -9.72
N GLN A 125 -3.13 -10.43 -11.01
CA GLN A 125 -1.96 -10.21 -11.87
C GLN A 125 -1.05 -9.11 -11.32
N LYS A 126 -1.62 -8.00 -10.79
CA LYS A 126 -0.84 -6.92 -10.19
C LYS A 126 -0.14 -7.33 -8.89
N VAL A 127 -0.81 -8.12 -8.04
CA VAL A 127 -0.20 -8.68 -6.82
C VAL A 127 0.93 -9.66 -7.18
N ASP A 128 0.73 -10.52 -8.18
CA ASP A 128 1.74 -11.48 -8.65
C ASP A 128 2.95 -10.74 -9.26
N GLU A 129 2.72 -9.69 -10.04
CA GLU A 129 3.76 -8.83 -10.63
C GLU A 129 4.61 -8.17 -9.54
N LEU A 130 3.97 -7.65 -8.47
CA LEU A 130 4.66 -7.06 -7.34
C LEU A 130 5.50 -8.09 -6.56
N PHE A 131 4.93 -9.28 -6.33
CA PHE A 131 5.66 -10.39 -5.70
C PHE A 131 6.94 -10.72 -6.48
N VAL A 132 6.84 -10.87 -7.80
CA VAL A 132 7.99 -11.19 -8.67
C VAL A 132 9.00 -10.04 -8.73
N THR A 133 8.53 -8.80 -8.84
CA THR A 133 9.39 -7.64 -9.13
C THR A 133 10.09 -7.07 -7.90
N VAL A 134 9.42 -7.14 -6.75
CA VAL A 134 9.87 -6.52 -5.49
C VAL A 134 10.30 -7.59 -4.47
N GLY A 135 9.82 -8.83 -4.60
CA GLY A 135 10.15 -9.91 -3.68
C GLY A 135 9.39 -9.85 -2.36
N ILE A 136 8.34 -9.03 -2.26
CA ILE A 136 7.46 -8.98 -1.08
C ILE A 136 6.58 -10.23 -1.10
N PRO A 137 6.66 -11.12 -0.09
CA PRO A 137 5.85 -12.33 -0.04
C PRO A 137 4.35 -12.03 -0.16
N LEU A 138 3.60 -12.91 -0.84
CA LEU A 138 2.15 -12.73 -1.06
C LEU A 138 1.36 -12.57 0.25
N ASN A 139 1.81 -13.21 1.33
CA ASN A 139 1.19 -13.06 2.65
C ASN A 139 1.41 -11.67 3.28
N CYS A 140 2.27 -10.82 2.71
CA CYS A 140 2.54 -9.45 3.16
C CYS A 140 1.94 -8.38 2.21
N ILE A 141 1.11 -8.79 1.24
CA ILE A 141 0.40 -7.88 0.33
C ILE A 141 -1.11 -7.96 0.62
N PHE A 142 -1.66 -6.86 1.13
CA PHE A 142 -3.05 -6.78 1.56
C PHE A 142 -3.85 -5.83 0.67
N LEU A 143 -4.91 -6.35 0.06
CA LEU A 143 -5.89 -5.53 -0.65
C LEU A 143 -6.93 -5.00 0.36
N VAL A 144 -7.11 -3.68 0.41
CA VAL A 144 -8.05 -3.02 1.33
C VAL A 144 -9.05 -2.20 0.51
N LYS A 145 -10.35 -2.36 0.76
CA LYS A 145 -11.37 -1.51 0.13
C LYS A 145 -11.32 -0.14 0.81
N ASN A 146 -11.20 0.94 0.04
CA ASN A 146 -11.29 2.27 0.63
C ASN A 146 -12.74 2.52 1.11
N TYR A 147 -12.90 2.99 2.34
CA TYR A 147 -14.23 3.27 2.90
C TYR A 147 -14.81 4.51 2.23
N ASP A 148 -15.77 4.33 1.32
CA ASP A 148 -16.73 5.40 1.06
C ASP A 148 -17.57 5.64 2.32
N VAL A 149 -18.08 6.86 2.49
CA VAL A 149 -18.80 7.38 3.67
C VAL A 149 -19.89 6.42 4.16
N VAL A 150 -19.52 5.40 4.92
CA VAL A 150 -20.41 4.42 5.51
C VAL A 150 -20.10 4.41 7.00
N PRO A 151 -21.02 4.87 7.86
CA PRO A 151 -20.77 5.07 9.30
C PRO A 151 -20.74 3.76 10.09
N ASN A 152 -20.50 2.61 9.45
CA ASN A 152 -20.56 1.31 10.09
C ASN A 152 -19.39 0.40 9.72
N ILE A 153 -18.73 -0.08 10.76
CA ILE A 153 -17.69 -1.11 10.77
C ILE A 153 -18.24 -2.37 10.07
N LYS A 154 -17.50 -2.93 9.11
CA LYS A 154 -17.90 -4.15 8.38
C LYS A 154 -16.77 -5.17 8.46
N ASP A 155 -17.07 -6.35 9.02
CA ASP A 155 -16.13 -7.46 9.27
C ASP A 155 -15.22 -7.82 8.07
N ASN A 156 -15.67 -7.58 6.84
CA ASN A 156 -14.96 -7.88 5.61
C ASN A 156 -13.86 -6.85 5.23
N VAL A 157 -13.90 -5.64 5.79
CA VAL A 157 -12.85 -4.62 5.62
C VAL A 157 -11.91 -4.60 6.84
N ASP A 158 -12.41 -4.95 8.02
CA ASP A 158 -11.60 -4.99 9.23
C ASP A 158 -10.63 -6.18 9.25
N ALA A 159 -11.02 -7.34 8.69
CA ALA A 159 -10.15 -8.52 8.70
C ALA A 159 -8.79 -8.29 7.99
N PRO A 160 -8.70 -7.68 6.79
CA PRO A 160 -7.42 -7.32 6.18
C PRO A 160 -6.59 -6.33 7.00
N ILE A 161 -7.22 -5.28 7.55
CA ILE A 161 -6.55 -4.27 8.38
C ILE A 161 -5.98 -4.93 9.64
N LEU A 162 -6.79 -5.72 10.34
CA LEU A 162 -6.37 -6.45 11.54
C LEU A 162 -5.28 -7.49 11.25
N CYS A 163 -5.37 -8.20 10.12
CA CYS A 163 -4.36 -9.18 9.72
C CYS A 163 -3.00 -8.50 9.47
N ALA A 164 -3.04 -7.32 8.87
CA ALA A 164 -1.84 -6.56 8.57
C ALA A 164 -1.27 -5.86 9.80
N LEU A 165 -2.11 -5.30 10.69
CA LEU A 165 -1.68 -4.83 12.02
C LEU A 165 -1.01 -5.95 12.83
N ARG A 166 -1.59 -7.16 12.78
CA ARG A 166 -0.96 -8.34 13.42
C ARG A 166 0.40 -8.65 12.81
N GLN A 167 0.55 -8.60 11.49
CA GLN A 167 1.86 -8.82 10.85
C GLN A 167 2.88 -7.75 11.20
N ILE A 168 2.46 -6.49 11.24
CA ILE A 168 3.28 -5.37 11.70
C ILE A 168 3.81 -5.64 13.12
N ILE A 169 2.93 -6.07 14.03
CA ILE A 169 3.29 -6.41 15.41
C ILE A 169 4.26 -7.61 15.44
N SER A 170 3.95 -8.70 14.74
CA SER A 170 4.81 -9.89 14.70
C SER A 170 6.19 -9.62 14.10
N PHE A 171 6.30 -8.75 13.09
CA PHE A 171 7.58 -8.31 12.56
C PHE A 171 8.36 -7.48 13.58
N GLY A 172 7.68 -6.56 14.27
CA GLY A 172 8.27 -5.77 15.34
C GLY A 172 8.81 -6.64 16.48
N GLU A 173 8.06 -7.67 16.90
CA GLU A 173 8.49 -8.62 17.93
C GLU A 173 9.73 -9.41 17.50
N ARG A 174 9.76 -9.93 16.27
CA ARG A 174 10.94 -10.64 15.74
C ARG A 174 12.17 -9.76 15.73
N PHE A 175 12.04 -8.52 15.26
CA PHE A 175 13.14 -7.57 15.25
C PHE A 175 13.70 -7.31 16.66
N LEU A 176 12.84 -7.10 17.66
CA LEU A 176 13.26 -6.90 19.05
C LEU A 176 13.97 -8.14 19.62
N ASN A 177 13.45 -9.33 19.33
CA ASN A 177 14.06 -10.59 19.78
C ASN A 177 15.44 -10.83 19.13
N ASP A 178 15.60 -10.48 17.85
CA ASP A 178 16.89 -10.59 17.15
C ASP A 178 17.95 -9.62 17.70
N GLN A 179 17.54 -8.46 18.21
CA GLN A 179 18.45 -7.53 18.89
C GLN A 179 18.89 -8.06 20.27
N GLN A 180 18.01 -8.77 20.97
CA GLN A 180 18.26 -9.28 22.32
C GLN A 180 19.07 -10.59 22.33
N ASN A 181 18.98 -11.39 21.26
CA ASN A 181 19.78 -12.62 21.08
C ASN A 181 21.18 -12.38 20.48
N ASN A 182 21.48 -11.15 20.06
CA ASN A 182 22.79 -10.74 19.54
C ASN A 182 23.58 -9.84 20.53
N MET A 183 23.15 -9.80 21.80
CA MET A 183 23.88 -9.25 22.95
C MET A 183 24.33 -10.40 23.86
#